data_AF-A0A836KMI7-F1
#
_entry.id   AF-A0A836KMI7-F1
#
_cell.length_a   1.000
_cell.length_b   1.000
_cell.length_c   1.000
_cell.angle_alpha   90.00
_cell.angle_beta   90.00
_cell.angle_gamma   90.00
#
_symmetry.space_group_name_H-M   'P 1'
#
loop_
_entity.id
_entity.type
_entity.pdbx_description
1 polymer ?
#
loop_
_entity_poly.entity_id
_entity_poly.type
_entity_poly.pdbx_seq_one_letter_code
_entity_poly.pdbx_strand_id
1 'polypeptide(L)'
;MRRLFQCVSQALRERLLEPLSQLTGAELLVALSIGVLGGVFPLPLVTSLVTLAIGWYVRCTTTQYVLGSTANLFCTPLQFALLPSFARLIGSAAQVDVTAFTVHALHESLKVSYTTFLRSCSRMLLYATMGWFLVVIPIILVLRAVQQCILHRQLEKKMVE
;
A
#
# COMPACT_ATOMS: atom_id res chain seq x y z
N MET A 1 -0.30 1.09 -37.42
CA MET A 1 -0.69 0.62 -36.06
C MET A 1 -0.04 -0.72 -35.65
N ARG A 2 -0.04 -1.79 -36.47
CA ARG A 2 0.56 -3.10 -36.10
C ARG A 2 2.04 -3.05 -35.66
N ARG A 3 2.89 -2.26 -36.34
CA ARG A 3 4.32 -2.15 -36.00
C ARG A 3 4.59 -1.46 -34.66
N LEU A 4 3.79 -0.45 -34.31
CA LEU A 4 3.86 0.23 -33.01
C LEU A 4 3.46 -0.73 -31.89
N PHE A 5 2.40 -1.53 -32.09
CA PHE A 5 1.96 -2.52 -31.11
C PHE A 5 3.01 -3.62 -30.88
N GLN A 6 3.69 -4.07 -31.95
CA GLN A 6 4.78 -5.05 -31.84
C GLN A 6 5.99 -4.47 -31.10
N CYS A 7 6.36 -3.22 -31.37
CA CYS A 7 7.49 -2.56 -30.70
C CYS A 7 7.20 -2.31 -29.21
N VAL A 8 5.99 -1.85 -28.87
CA VAL A 8 5.54 -1.70 -27.48
C VAL A 8 5.47 -3.04 -26.77
N SER A 9 4.96 -4.09 -27.43
CA SER A 9 4.89 -5.44 -26.88
C SER A 9 6.28 -6.03 -26.60
N GLN A 10 7.24 -5.86 -27.52
CA GLN A 10 8.63 -6.27 -27.30
C GLN A 10 9.28 -5.48 -26.15
N ALA A 11 9.11 -4.17 -26.12
CA ALA A 11 9.64 -3.34 -25.04
C ALA A 11 9.03 -3.70 -23.68
N LEU A 12 7.73 -4.02 -23.63
CA LEU A 12 7.07 -4.52 -22.42
C LEU A 12 7.61 -5.89 -22.00
N ARG A 13 7.82 -6.78 -22.97
CA ARG A 13 8.31 -8.13 -22.69
C ARG A 13 9.72 -8.10 -22.12
N GLU A 14 10.62 -7.36 -22.75
CA GLU A 14 12.03 -7.26 -22.32
C GLU A 14 12.18 -6.43 -21.03
N ARG A 15 11.43 -5.32 -20.88
CA ARG A 15 11.62 -4.42 -19.73
C ARG A 15 10.79 -4.75 -18.51
N LEU A 16 9.67 -5.45 -18.65
CA LEU A 16 8.80 -5.79 -17.53
C LEU A 16 8.74 -7.29 -17.33
N LEU A 17 8.45 -8.05 -18.38
CA LEU A 17 8.09 -9.48 -18.26
C LEU A 17 9.29 -10.37 -17.96
N GLU A 18 10.43 -10.09 -18.59
CA GLU A 18 11.72 -10.75 -18.31
C GLU A 18 12.20 -10.52 -16.87
N PRO A 19 12.33 -9.28 -16.37
CA PRO A 19 12.76 -9.04 -14.99
C PRO A 19 11.73 -9.51 -13.96
N LEU A 20 10.44 -9.59 -14.33
CA LEU A 20 9.40 -10.23 -13.52
C LEU A 20 9.60 -11.74 -13.36
N SER A 21 10.00 -12.43 -14.43
CA SER A 21 10.24 -13.88 -14.41
C SER A 21 11.49 -14.28 -13.60
N GLN A 22 12.41 -13.33 -13.39
CA GLN A 22 13.66 -13.54 -12.63
C GLN A 22 13.51 -13.27 -11.12
N LEU A 23 12.38 -12.72 -10.68
CA LEU A 23 12.13 -12.43 -9.27
C LEU A 23 11.87 -13.71 -8.47
N THR A 24 12.53 -13.81 -7.32
CA THR A 24 12.27 -14.89 -6.37
C THR A 24 10.86 -14.71 -5.77
N GLY A 25 10.16 -15.81 -5.45
CA GLY A 25 8.81 -15.72 -4.85
C GLY A 25 8.74 -14.82 -3.60
N ALA A 26 9.80 -14.79 -2.80
CA ALA A 26 9.90 -13.90 -1.64
C ALA A 26 10.00 -12.41 -2.04
N GLU A 27 10.71 -12.07 -3.11
CA GLU A 27 10.84 -10.70 -3.61
C GLU A 27 9.52 -10.18 -4.21
N LEU A 28 8.77 -11.07 -4.86
CA LEU A 28 7.42 -10.80 -5.35
C LEU A 28 6.47 -10.52 -4.18
N LEU A 29 6.50 -11.35 -3.13
CA LEU A 29 5.69 -11.14 -1.94
C LEU A 29 6.01 -9.82 -1.24
N VAL A 30 7.30 -9.45 -1.13
CA VAL A 30 7.70 -8.15 -0.57
C VAL A 30 7.13 -7.00 -1.40
N ALA A 31 7.28 -7.05 -2.73
CA ALA A 31 6.78 -6.01 -3.63
C ALA A 31 5.25 -5.84 -3.54
N LEU A 32 4.51 -6.96 -3.59
CA LEU A 32 3.06 -6.96 -3.47
C LEU A 32 2.62 -6.45 -2.10
N SER A 33 3.29 -6.88 -1.03
CA SER A 33 2.97 -6.42 0.34
C SER A 33 3.15 -4.92 0.46
N ILE A 34 4.23 -4.35 -0.07
CA ILE A 34 4.47 -2.90 -0.04
C ILE A 34 3.38 -2.15 -0.81
N GLY A 35 2.99 -2.66 -1.97
CA GLY A 35 1.90 -2.11 -2.77
C GLY A 35 0.56 -2.14 -2.06
N VAL A 36 0.23 -3.26 -1.41
CA VAL A 36 -1.01 -3.38 -0.62
C VAL A 36 -0.97 -2.46 0.59
N LEU A 37 0.13 -2.44 1.35
CA LEU A 37 0.26 -1.61 2.55
C LEU A 37 0.12 -0.12 2.23
N GLY A 38 0.81 0.36 1.19
CA GLY A 38 0.68 1.74 0.72
C GLY A 38 -0.68 2.05 0.11
N GLY A 39 -1.28 1.08 -0.59
CA GLY A 39 -2.60 1.22 -1.22
C GLY A 39 -3.78 1.24 -0.27
N VAL A 40 -3.65 0.64 0.91
CA VAL A 40 -4.66 0.74 1.96
C VAL A 40 -4.45 1.94 2.88
N PHE A 41 -3.52 2.85 2.54
CA PHE A 41 -3.32 4.08 3.30
C PHE A 41 -4.59 4.95 3.25
N PRO A 42 -5.14 5.45 4.38
CA PRO A 42 -6.45 6.10 4.42
C PRO A 42 -6.61 7.39 3.59
N LEU A 43 -5.54 7.97 3.03
CA LEU A 43 -5.60 9.17 2.19
C LEU A 43 -5.39 8.85 0.69
N PRO A 44 -6.43 8.91 -0.17
CA PRO A 44 -6.41 8.45 -1.57
C PRO A 44 -5.37 9.13 -2.48
N LEU A 45 -4.97 10.36 -2.17
CA LEU A 45 -4.03 11.13 -2.99
C LEU A 45 -2.57 10.93 -2.59
N VAL A 46 -2.33 10.25 -1.46
CA VAL A 46 -1.00 10.11 -0.86
C VAL A 46 -0.54 8.64 -0.86
N THR A 47 -1.40 7.70 -1.23
CA THR A 47 -1.12 6.25 -1.27
C THR A 47 0.14 5.92 -2.09
N SER A 48 0.31 6.52 -3.27
CA SER A 48 1.49 6.32 -4.10
C SER A 48 2.77 6.84 -3.44
N LEU A 49 2.72 8.02 -2.80
CA LEU A 49 3.87 8.58 -2.08
C LEU A 49 4.23 7.71 -0.88
N VAL A 50 3.24 7.23 -0.15
CA VAL A 50 3.45 6.29 0.97
C VAL A 50 4.05 4.98 0.46
N THR A 51 3.53 4.41 -0.63
CA THR A 51 4.07 3.19 -1.26
C THR A 51 5.55 3.36 -1.62
N LEU A 52 5.91 4.49 -2.25
CA LEU A 52 7.30 4.82 -2.57
C LEU A 52 8.16 4.99 -1.32
N ALA A 53 7.66 5.65 -0.28
CA ALA A 53 8.38 5.84 0.98
C ALA A 53 8.65 4.49 1.69
N ILE A 54 7.66 3.59 1.71
CA ILE A 54 7.82 2.23 2.25
C ILE A 54 8.85 1.45 1.42
N GLY A 55 8.71 1.46 0.10
CA GLY A 55 9.64 0.77 -0.80
C GLY A 55 11.08 1.29 -0.65
N TRP A 56 11.25 2.59 -0.41
CA TRP A 56 12.55 3.20 -0.15
C TRP A 56 13.15 2.73 1.17
N TYR A 57 12.35 2.71 2.23
CA TYR A 57 12.79 2.21 3.53
C TYR A 57 13.16 0.72 3.50
N VAL A 58 12.38 -0.10 2.79
CA VAL A 58 12.64 -1.54 2.64
C VAL A 58 13.80 -1.82 1.67
N ARG A 59 14.26 -0.81 0.91
CA ARG A 59 15.30 -0.93 -0.15
C ARG A 59 14.87 -1.85 -1.29
N CYS A 60 13.70 -1.57 -1.85
CA CYS A 60 13.20 -2.28 -3.02
C CYS A 60 14.03 -2.01 -4.28
N THR A 61 14.09 -3.00 -5.17
CA THR A 61 14.63 -2.83 -6.52
C THR A 61 13.61 -2.13 -7.42
N THR A 62 14.06 -1.58 -8.55
CA THR A 62 13.19 -0.90 -9.53
C THR A 62 11.99 -1.77 -9.95
N THR A 63 12.22 -3.07 -10.17
CA THR A 63 11.15 -4.01 -10.54
C THR A 63 10.13 -4.17 -9.43
N GLN A 64 10.58 -4.25 -8.17
CA GLN A 64 9.68 -4.33 -7.01
C GLN A 64 8.87 -3.04 -6.83
N TYR A 65 9.45 -1.86 -7.10
CA TYR A 65 8.71 -0.60 -7.07
C TYR A 65 7.61 -0.53 -8.12
N VAL A 66 7.89 -0.97 -9.35
CA VAL A 66 6.87 -1.00 -10.41
C VAL A 66 5.74 -1.92 -9.98
N LEU A 67 6.06 -3.12 -9.51
CA LEU A 67 5.05 -4.08 -9.03
C LEU A 67 4.24 -3.56 -7.85
N GLY A 68 4.90 -3.01 -6.84
CA GLY A 68 4.23 -2.43 -5.68
C GLY A 68 3.34 -1.25 -6.07
N SER A 69 3.80 -0.38 -6.96
CA SER A 69 3.02 0.76 -7.44
C SER A 69 1.80 0.32 -8.27
N THR A 70 1.96 -0.72 -9.10
CA THR A 70 0.86 -1.34 -9.83
C THR A 70 -0.15 -1.97 -8.88
N ALA A 71 0.29 -2.73 -7.88
CA ALA A 71 -0.59 -3.32 -6.87
C ALA A 71 -1.33 -2.24 -6.06
N ASN A 72 -0.65 -1.15 -5.70
CA ASN A 72 -1.24 0.01 -5.03
C ASN A 72 -2.44 0.59 -5.80
N LEU A 73 -2.34 0.72 -7.13
CA LEU A 73 -3.45 1.23 -7.95
C LEU A 73 -4.72 0.36 -7.85
N PHE A 74 -4.55 -0.96 -7.78
CA PHE A 74 -5.65 -1.91 -7.63
C PHE A 74 -6.20 -1.97 -6.20
N CYS A 75 -5.52 -1.39 -5.22
CA CYS A 75 -5.94 -1.41 -3.82
C CYS A 75 -6.93 -0.31 -3.44
N THR A 76 -7.26 0.62 -4.35
CA THR A 76 -8.25 1.69 -4.10
C THR A 76 -9.60 1.19 -3.53
N PRO A 77 -10.26 0.13 -4.04
CA PRO A 77 -11.48 -0.39 -3.41
C PRO A 77 -11.23 -0.94 -2.00
N LEU A 78 -10.09 -1.60 -1.80
CA LEU A 78 -9.69 -2.14 -0.49
C LEU A 78 -9.41 -1.01 0.52
N GLN A 79 -8.85 0.10 0.06
CA GLN A 79 -8.64 1.31 0.85
C GLN A 79 -9.93 1.80 1.50
N PHE A 80 -10.99 1.98 0.70
CA PHE A 80 -12.28 2.43 1.21
C PHE A 80 -12.96 1.41 2.14
N ALA A 81 -12.78 0.11 1.86
CA ALA A 81 -13.33 -0.95 2.70
C ALA A 81 -12.65 -1.01 4.08
N LEU A 82 -11.34 -0.78 4.16
CA LEU A 82 -10.57 -0.87 5.40
C LEU A 82 -10.55 0.42 6.22
N LEU A 83 -10.89 1.56 5.62
CA LEU A 83 -10.86 2.86 6.27
C LEU A 83 -11.72 2.94 7.55
N PRO A 84 -12.99 2.46 7.56
CA PRO A 84 -13.76 2.35 8.79
C PRO A 84 -13.07 1.44 9.81
N SER A 85 -12.58 0.27 9.40
CA SER A 85 -11.95 -0.71 10.28
C SER A 85 -10.73 -0.13 11.02
N PHE A 86 -9.86 0.60 10.32
CA PHE A 86 -8.73 1.28 10.94
C PHE A 86 -9.18 2.38 11.91
N ALA A 87 -10.20 3.16 11.55
CA ALA A 87 -10.74 4.19 12.45
C ALA A 87 -11.32 3.58 13.73
N ARG A 88 -12.03 2.44 13.61
CA ARG A 88 -12.61 1.73 14.74
C ARG A 88 -11.56 1.12 15.66
N LEU A 89 -10.45 0.62 15.12
CA LEU A 89 -9.34 0.06 15.88
C LEU A 89 -8.79 1.05 16.91
N ILE A 90 -8.54 2.30 16.49
CA ILE A 90 -8.07 3.35 17.41
C ILE A 90 -9.23 3.94 18.20
N GLY A 91 -10.40 4.11 17.58
CA GLY A 91 -11.59 4.63 18.27
C GLY A 91 -11.96 3.79 19.50
N SER A 92 -11.88 2.46 19.40
CA SER A 92 -12.11 1.56 20.54
C SER A 92 -11.03 1.68 21.61
N ALA A 93 -9.76 1.78 21.21
CA ALA A 93 -8.65 1.98 22.15
C ALA A 93 -8.71 3.33 22.88
N ALA A 94 -9.24 4.37 22.22
CA ALA A 94 -9.41 5.72 22.75
C ALA A 94 -10.77 5.96 23.43
N GLN A 95 -11.62 4.94 23.56
CA GLN A 95 -12.98 5.02 24.11
C GLN A 95 -13.87 6.08 23.43
N VAL A 96 -13.66 6.30 22.14
CA VAL A 96 -14.45 7.22 21.31
C VAL A 96 -15.67 6.48 20.76
N ASP A 97 -16.79 7.18 20.58
CA ASP A 97 -17.98 6.60 19.97
C ASP A 97 -17.71 6.10 18.55
N VAL A 98 -17.55 4.78 18.45
CA VAL A 98 -17.14 4.05 17.24
C VAL A 98 -18.26 4.01 16.19
N THR A 99 -19.50 4.25 16.61
CA THR A 99 -20.69 4.23 15.74
C THR A 99 -20.67 5.37 14.71
N ALA A 100 -19.99 6.46 15.03
CA ALA A 100 -19.76 7.61 14.14
C ALA A 100 -18.86 7.26 12.94
N PHE A 101 -18.09 6.17 13.01
CA PHE A 101 -17.21 5.72 11.92
C PHE A 101 -17.91 4.67 11.04
N THR A 102 -19.10 5.01 10.56
CA THR A 102 -19.88 4.19 9.62
C THR A 102 -20.23 5.02 8.39
N VAL A 103 -20.32 4.37 7.23
CA VAL A 103 -20.81 5.01 6.00
C VAL A 103 -22.23 5.57 6.20
N HIS A 104 -23.03 4.92 7.03
CA HIS A 104 -24.38 5.36 7.37
C HIS A 104 -24.39 6.67 8.18
N ALA A 105 -23.60 6.76 9.26
CA ALA A 105 -23.47 7.99 10.05
C ALA A 105 -22.88 9.15 9.23
N LEU A 106 -21.99 8.84 8.29
CA LEU A 106 -21.43 9.83 7.37
C LEU A 106 -22.50 10.38 6.40
N HIS A 107 -23.35 9.50 5.86
CA HIS A 107 -24.44 9.88 4.98
C HIS A 107 -25.51 10.71 5.73
N GLU A 108 -25.80 10.35 6.98
CA GLU A 108 -26.72 11.10 7.83
C GLU A 108 -26.19 12.49 8.19
N SER A 109 -24.89 12.60 8.49
CA SER A 109 -24.21 13.88 8.74
C SER A 109 -24.26 14.83 7.54
N LEU A 110 -24.19 14.29 6.32
CA LEU A 110 -24.29 15.06 5.07
C LEU A 110 -25.67 15.72 4.90
N LYS A 111 -26.74 15.08 5.40
CA LYS A 111 -28.11 15.62 5.34
C LYS A 111 -28.33 16.78 6.31
N VAL A 112 -27.59 16.80 7.43
CA VAL A 112 -27.76 17.83 8.46
C VAL A 112 -26.96 19.08 8.12
N SER A 113 -25.66 18.96 7.86
CA SER A 113 -24.81 20.12 7.56
C SER A 113 -23.45 19.72 6.98
N TYR A 114 -22.99 20.45 5.96
CA TYR A 114 -21.70 20.23 5.30
C TYR A 114 -20.49 20.38 6.25
N THR A 115 -20.54 21.33 7.20
CA THR A 115 -19.45 21.54 8.17
C THR A 115 -19.33 20.38 9.16
N THR A 116 -20.47 19.83 9.59
CA THR A 116 -20.52 18.68 10.50
C THR A 116 -20.04 17.42 9.80
N PHE A 117 -20.42 17.24 8.53
CA PHE A 117 -19.90 16.18 7.67
C PHE A 117 -18.38 16.23 7.54
N LEU A 118 -17.81 17.39 7.16
CA LEU A 118 -16.35 17.55 7.02
C LEU A 118 -15.60 17.24 8.31
N ARG A 119 -16.15 17.66 9.46
CA ARG A 119 -15.57 17.40 10.78
C ARG A 119 -15.62 15.91 11.17
N SER A 120 -16.65 15.20 10.74
CA SER A 120 -16.77 13.75 10.96
C SER A 120 -15.80 12.98 10.06
N CYS A 121 -15.74 13.33 8.77
CA CYS A 121 -14.78 12.80 7.79
C CYS A 121 -13.34 12.99 8.24
N SER A 122 -12.95 14.20 8.66
CA SER A 122 -11.57 14.48 9.08
C SER A 122 -11.17 13.68 10.31
N ARG A 123 -12.09 13.52 11.27
CA ARG A 123 -11.87 12.70 12.47
C ARG A 123 -11.72 11.22 12.12
N MET A 124 -12.58 10.70 11.25
CA MET A 124 -12.49 9.32 10.76
C MET A 124 -11.17 9.06 10.04
N LEU A 125 -10.74 9.99 9.16
CA LEU A 125 -9.45 9.91 8.48
C LEU A 125 -8.29 9.93 9.48
N LEU A 126 -8.30 10.81 10.48
CA LEU A 126 -7.25 10.90 11.48
C LEU A 126 -7.11 9.61 12.28
N TYR A 127 -8.22 9.06 12.80
CA TYR A 127 -8.19 7.79 13.52
C TYR A 127 -7.79 6.61 12.62
N ALA A 128 -8.25 6.58 11.38
CA ALA A 128 -7.84 5.57 10.41
C ALA A 128 -6.34 5.65 10.13
N THR A 129 -5.77 6.85 9.96
CA THR A 129 -4.34 7.03 9.73
C THR A 129 -3.52 6.54 10.92
N MET A 130 -3.93 6.85 12.15
CA MET A 130 -3.29 6.33 13.36
C MET A 130 -3.37 4.80 13.42
N GLY A 131 -4.53 4.21 13.09
CA GLY A 131 -4.74 2.76 13.07
C GLY A 131 -3.89 2.07 12.02
N TRP A 132 -3.76 2.68 10.84
CA TRP A 132 -2.90 2.22 9.79
C TRP A 132 -1.43 2.20 10.24
N PHE A 133 -0.92 3.27 10.87
CA PHE A 133 0.46 3.28 11.36
C PHE A 133 0.72 2.16 12.39
N LEU A 134 -0.20 1.96 13.32
CA LEU A 134 -0.08 0.92 14.35
C LEU A 134 0.08 -0.48 13.73
N VAL A 135 -0.69 -0.78 12.69
CA VAL A 135 -0.68 -2.09 12.01
C VAL A 135 0.49 -2.20 11.03
N VAL A 136 0.78 -1.14 10.28
CA VAL A 136 1.72 -1.21 9.16
C VAL A 136 3.18 -1.10 9.59
N ILE A 137 3.51 -0.33 10.64
CA ILE A 137 4.88 -0.23 11.15
C ILE A 137 5.51 -1.61 11.44
N PRO A 138 4.89 -2.51 12.24
CA PRO A 138 5.50 -3.81 12.51
C PRO A 138 5.65 -4.66 11.24
N ILE A 139 4.69 -4.58 10.30
CA ILE A 139 4.77 -5.31 9.02
C ILE A 139 5.95 -4.80 8.19
N ILE A 140 6.16 -3.48 8.10
CA ILE A 140 7.29 -2.90 7.38
C ILE A 140 8.63 -3.36 7.98
N LEU A 141 8.73 -3.46 9.31
CA LEU A 141 9.95 -3.94 9.96
C LEU A 141 10.24 -5.40 9.58
N VAL A 142 9.23 -6.26 9.56
CA VAL A 142 9.36 -7.66 9.10
C VAL A 142 9.77 -7.72 7.63
N LEU A 143 9.11 -6.94 6.76
CA LEU A 143 9.44 -6.90 5.33
C LEU A 143 10.89 -6.44 5.09
N ARG A 144 11.35 -5.46 5.87
CA ARG A 144 12.75 -5.00 5.82
C ARG A 144 13.72 -6.12 6.21
N ALA A 145 13.44 -6.86 7.28
CA ALA A 145 14.28 -7.98 7.69
C ALA A 145 14.31 -9.09 6.62
N VAL A 146 13.15 -9.42 6.03
CA VAL A 146 13.05 -10.39 4.92
C VAL A 146 13.86 -9.93 3.72
N GLN A 147 13.73 -8.66 3.31
CA GLN A 147 14.48 -8.11 2.18
C GLN A 147 16.00 -8.12 2.44
N GLN A 148 16.44 -7.83 3.66
CA GLN A 148 17.85 -7.92 4.04
C GLN A 148 18.37 -9.36 3.92
N CYS A 149 17.60 -10.35 4.36
CA CYS A 149 17.95 -11.77 4.22
C CYS A 149 18.06 -12.19 2.75
N ILE A 150 17.15 -11.73 1.89
CA ILE A 150 17.21 -12.01 0.45
C ILE A 150 18.47 -11.40 -0.16
N LEU A 151 18.74 -10.12 0.13
CA LEU A 151 19.90 -9.42 -0.40
C LEU A 151 21.22 -10.09 0.03
N HIS A 152 21.30 -10.53 1.29
CA HIS A 152 22.47 -11.23 1.81
C HIS A 152 22.73 -12.56 1.08
N ARG A 153 21.68 -13.38 0.88
CA ARG A 153 21.77 -14.63 0.12
C ARG A 153 22.20 -14.43 -1.34
N GLN A 154 21.73 -13.36 -1.98
CA GLN A 154 22.14 -13.03 -3.35
C GLN A 154 23.61 -12.62 -3.43
N LEU A 155 24.11 -11.94 -2.40
CA LEU A 155 25.51 -11.50 -2.31
C LEU A 155 26.44 -12.69 -2.07
N GLU A 156 26.05 -13.64 -1.21
CA GLU A 156 26.80 -14.89 -1.00
C GLU A 156 26.92 -15.72 -2.28
N LYS A 157 25.82 -15.89 -3.04
CA LYS A 157 25.87 -16.62 -4.32
C LYS A 157 26.87 -16.04 -5.31
N LYS A 158 26.94 -14.70 -5.41
CA LYS A 158 27.89 -14.01 -6.30
C LYS A 158 29.36 -14.12 -5.90
N MET A 159 29.67 -14.48 -4.65
CA MET A 159 31.05 -14.67 -4.20
C MET A 159 31.55 -16.11 -4.40
N VAL A 160 30.64 -17.04 -4.65
CA VAL A 160 30.94 -18.47 -4.83
C VAL A 160 31.08 -18.84 -6.32
N GLU A 161 30.46 -18.06 -7.22
CA GLU A 161 30.67 -18.11 -8.67
C GLU A 161 31.91 -17.31 -9.10
#